data_AF-A0A1B8TM11-F1
#
_entry.id   AF-A0A1B8TM11-F1
#
_cell.length_a   1.000
_cell.length_b   1.000
_cell.length_c   1.000
_cell.angle_alpha   90.00
_cell.angle_beta   90.00
_cell.angle_gamma   90.00
#
_symmetry.space_group_name_H-M   'P 1'
#
loop_
_entity.id
_entity.type
_entity.pdbx_description
1 polymer ?
#
loop_
_entity_poly.entity_id
_entity_poly.type
_entity_poly.pdbx_seq_one_letter_code
_entity_poly.pdbx_strand_id
1 'polypeptide(L)'
;MHERAAQLIYRTLCRVEARLARQALGMDQVPPMPALQVEEVAAVEPAELEEVLQPEAAPVDAFDDEPAPSPSPLLPPMAARIEAMAKRGWTPQMAAHDLRLHPKRVRQIARDYHITFHCLR
;
A
#
# COMPACT_ATOMS: atom_id res chain seq x y z
N MET A 1 -17.87 -31.40 4.82
CA MET A 1 -16.82 -32.17 4.11
C MET A 1 -16.49 -31.43 2.81
N HIS A 2 -15.27 -30.93 2.67
CA HIS A 2 -14.88 -29.87 1.73
C HIS A 2 -14.50 -30.37 0.32
N GLU A 3 -15.43 -31.04 -0.36
CA GLU A 3 -15.19 -31.63 -1.69
C GLU A 3 -14.70 -30.60 -2.72
N ARG A 4 -15.26 -29.38 -2.68
CA ARG A 4 -14.85 -28.27 -3.54
C ARG A 4 -13.43 -27.78 -3.27
N ALA A 5 -12.98 -27.84 -2.01
CA ALA A 5 -11.60 -27.47 -1.66
C ALA A 5 -10.61 -28.53 -2.16
N ALA A 6 -10.95 -29.82 -2.02
CA ALA A 6 -10.13 -30.92 -2.53
C ALA A 6 -9.96 -30.86 -4.05
N GLN A 7 -11.05 -30.57 -4.79
CA GLN A 7 -10.99 -30.41 -6.25
C GLN A 7 -10.11 -29.23 -6.69
N LEU A 8 -10.14 -28.12 -5.95
CA LEU A 8 -9.29 -26.97 -6.22
C LEU A 8 -7.82 -27.31 -5.99
N ILE A 9 -7.51 -27.96 -4.88
CA ILE A 9 -6.14 -28.40 -4.55
C ILE A 9 -5.62 -29.34 -5.63
N TYR A 10 -6.40 -30.35 -6.01
CA TYR A 10 -6.02 -31.30 -7.06
C TYR A 10 -5.74 -30.59 -8.39
N ARG A 11 -6.63 -29.70 -8.83
CA ARG A 11 -6.43 -28.91 -10.06
C ARG A 11 -5.18 -28.05 -10.02
N THR A 12 -4.87 -27.45 -8.87
CA THR A 12 -3.65 -26.66 -8.72
C THR A 12 -2.39 -27.51 -8.80
N LEU A 13 -2.38 -28.69 -8.19
CA LEU A 13 -1.25 -29.61 -8.23
C LEU A 13 -0.98 -30.09 -9.66
N CYS A 14 -2.01 -30.52 -10.41
CA CYS A 14 -1.83 -30.96 -11.79
C CYS A 14 -1.24 -29.85 -12.70
N ARG A 15 -1.60 -28.58 -12.49
CA ARG A 15 -1.02 -27.46 -13.26
C ARG A 15 0.44 -27.23 -12.94
N VAL A 16 0.83 -27.38 -11.67
CA VAL A 16 2.22 -27.23 -11.23
C VAL A 16 3.07 -28.37 -11.79
N GLU A 17 2.59 -29.61 -11.67
CA GLU A 17 3.27 -30.79 -12.22
C GLU A 17 3.46 -30.68 -13.74
N ALA A 18 2.44 -30.25 -14.47
CA ALA A 18 2.54 -30.05 -15.91
C ALA A 18 3.55 -28.94 -16.29
N ARG A 19 3.65 -27.87 -15.49
CA ARG A 19 4.66 -26.81 -15.70
C ARG A 19 6.06 -27.33 -15.40
N LEU A 20 6.24 -28.06 -14.30
CA LEU A 20 7.53 -28.66 -13.95
C LEU A 20 7.98 -29.68 -14.99
N ALA A 21 7.06 -30.50 -15.53
CA ALA A 21 7.37 -31.43 -16.61
C ALA A 21 7.81 -30.71 -17.89
N ARG A 22 7.15 -29.59 -18.25
CA ARG A 22 7.57 -28.76 -19.40
C ARG A 22 8.93 -28.09 -19.18
N GLN A 23 9.20 -27.64 -17.97
CA GLN A 23 10.49 -27.07 -17.58
C GLN A 23 11.60 -28.13 -17.62
N ALA A 24 11.33 -29.34 -17.14
CA ALA A 24 12.27 -30.47 -17.18
C ALA A 24 12.56 -30.93 -18.61
N LEU A 25 11.59 -30.82 -19.52
CA LEU A 25 11.76 -31.08 -20.95
C LEU A 25 12.37 -29.88 -21.71
N GLY A 26 12.76 -28.81 -21.02
CA GLY A 26 13.36 -27.61 -21.63
C GLY A 26 12.41 -26.84 -22.55
N MET A 27 11.09 -27.09 -22.46
CA MET A 27 10.07 -26.52 -23.34
C MET A 27 9.54 -25.15 -22.87
N ASP A 28 10.11 -24.58 -21.80
CA ASP A 28 9.70 -23.29 -21.21
C ASP A 28 10.54 -22.10 -21.74
N GLN A 29 11.18 -22.25 -22.90
CA GLN A 29 11.78 -21.10 -23.59
C GLN A 29 10.68 -20.29 -24.25
N VAL A 30 10.04 -19.41 -23.47
CA VAL A 30 9.31 -18.27 -24.04
C VAL A 30 10.39 -17.32 -24.58
N PRO A 31 10.53 -17.13 -25.90
CA PRO A 31 11.46 -16.15 -26.43
C PRO A 31 11.10 -14.78 -25.84
N PRO A 32 12.10 -13.98 -25.42
CA PRO A 32 11.82 -12.65 -24.89
C PRO A 32 11.07 -11.85 -25.96
N MET A 33 9.85 -11.41 -25.65
CA MET A 33 9.14 -10.51 -26.55
C MET A 33 9.96 -9.23 -26.69
N PRO A 34 10.18 -8.72 -27.91
CA PRO A 34 10.88 -7.45 -28.08
C PRO A 34 10.08 -6.34 -27.38
N ALA A 35 10.80 -5.54 -26.59
CA ALA A 35 10.23 -4.36 -25.94
C ALA A 35 9.74 -3.38 -27.03
N LEU A 36 8.42 -3.25 -27.17
CA LEU A 36 7.83 -2.14 -27.89
C LEU A 36 8.17 -0.86 -27.12
N GLN A 37 8.99 -0.02 -27.75
CA GLN A 37 9.30 1.33 -27.28
C GLN A 37 7.99 2.13 -27.31
N VAL A 38 7.56 2.62 -26.15
CA VAL A 38 6.44 3.54 -26.06
C VAL A 38 7.00 4.93 -26.26
N GLU A 39 6.74 5.50 -27.44
CA GLU A 39 7.06 6.88 -27.76
C GLU A 39 6.37 7.86 -26.81
N GLU A 40 7.17 8.84 -26.41
CA GLU A 40 6.88 10.04 -25.67
C GLU A 40 5.82 10.90 -26.37
N VAL A 41 4.73 11.24 -25.67
CA VAL A 41 3.81 12.29 -26.13
C VAL A 41 3.41 13.20 -24.96
N ALA A 42 4.04 14.37 -24.99
CA ALA A 42 3.52 15.72 -24.69
C ALA A 42 2.89 16.03 -23.31
N ALA A 43 3.68 16.78 -22.53
CA ALA A 43 3.37 18.07 -21.91
C ALA A 43 1.90 18.40 -21.56
N VAL A 44 1.63 18.56 -20.26
CA VAL A 44 0.64 19.53 -19.75
C VAL A 44 1.21 20.15 -18.47
N GLU A 45 1.45 21.47 -18.51
CA GLU A 45 1.91 22.29 -17.39
C GLU A 45 0.78 22.52 -16.37
N PRO A 46 1.03 22.51 -15.05
CA PRO A 46 0.12 23.08 -14.09
C PRO A 46 0.42 24.57 -13.91
N ALA A 47 -0.42 25.39 -14.53
CA ALA A 47 -0.52 26.82 -14.26
C ALA A 47 -0.91 27.08 -12.79
N GLU A 48 -0.14 27.97 -12.18
CA GLU A 48 -0.55 29.09 -11.31
C GLU A 48 -1.87 28.94 -10.54
N LEU A 49 -1.76 28.84 -9.21
CA LEU A 49 -2.82 29.31 -8.32
C LEU A 49 -2.18 30.09 -7.18
N GLU A 50 -2.38 31.40 -7.34
CA GLU A 50 -1.83 32.50 -6.57
C GLU A 50 -2.19 32.45 -5.08
N GLU A 51 -1.15 32.76 -4.33
CA GLU A 51 -1.11 33.39 -3.03
C GLU A 51 -1.99 34.65 -2.97
N VAL A 52 -3.10 34.63 -2.23
CA VAL A 52 -3.61 35.83 -1.55
C VAL A 52 -4.36 35.42 -0.28
N LEU A 53 -3.74 35.63 0.88
CA LEU A 53 -4.30 36.44 1.98
C LEU A 53 -3.33 36.39 3.18
N GLN A 54 -2.50 37.41 3.28
CA GLN A 54 -2.06 37.99 4.55
C GLN A 54 -2.68 39.40 4.63
N PRO A 55 -2.56 40.13 5.74
CA PRO A 55 -2.76 39.83 7.17
C PRO A 55 -3.73 40.88 7.80
N GLU A 56 -4.02 40.80 9.11
CA GLU A 56 -4.24 41.95 10.03
C GLU A 56 -4.84 41.45 11.36
N ALA A 57 -4.05 41.52 12.45
CA ALA A 57 -4.26 42.38 13.63
C ALA A 57 -5.19 41.75 14.69
N ALA A 58 -4.90 41.67 15.99
CA ALA A 58 -3.95 42.35 16.88
C ALA A 58 -3.80 41.49 18.19
N PRO A 59 -2.97 41.90 19.18
CA PRO A 59 -2.25 41.01 20.08
C PRO A 59 -3.00 40.69 21.38
N VAL A 60 -2.69 39.55 21.98
CA VAL A 60 -2.85 39.34 23.42
C VAL A 60 -1.82 38.32 23.90
N ASP A 61 -0.81 38.82 24.62
CA ASP A 61 0.01 38.04 25.54
C ASP A 61 -0.92 37.29 26.51
N ALA A 62 -0.93 35.97 26.41
CA ALA A 62 -1.36 35.10 27.50
C ALA A 62 -0.57 33.80 27.40
N PHE A 63 0.35 33.67 28.36
CA PHE A 63 1.00 32.43 28.76
C PHE A 63 0.00 31.27 28.78
N ASP A 64 0.24 30.24 27.97
CA ASP A 64 0.51 28.87 28.42
C ASP A 64 0.59 27.93 27.20
N ASP A 65 1.65 27.14 27.18
CA ASP A 65 2.11 26.28 26.11
C ASP A 65 1.33 24.95 26.15
N GLU A 66 0.17 24.87 25.48
CA GLU A 66 -0.45 23.58 25.13
C GLU A 66 -1.33 23.73 23.88
N PRO A 67 -0.86 23.35 22.67
CA PRO A 67 -1.73 23.37 21.50
C PRO A 67 -2.68 22.17 21.55
N ALA A 68 -3.96 22.48 21.76
CA ALA A 68 -5.07 21.55 21.62
C ALA A 68 -4.92 20.72 20.32
N PRO A 69 -4.97 19.37 20.38
CA PRO A 69 -4.96 18.59 19.16
C PRO A 69 -6.27 18.88 18.42
N SER A 70 -6.14 19.40 17.20
CA SER A 70 -7.22 19.40 16.20
C SER A 70 -7.91 18.04 16.21
N PRO A 71 -9.24 17.94 15.98
CA PRO A 71 -9.91 16.65 15.87
C PRO A 71 -9.41 15.95 14.60
N SER A 72 -8.24 15.31 14.71
CA SER A 72 -7.82 14.28 13.78
C SER A 72 -8.98 13.29 13.75
N PRO A 73 -9.48 12.88 12.56
CA PRO A 73 -10.50 11.85 12.50
C PRO A 73 -9.97 10.66 13.29
N LEU A 74 -10.61 10.37 14.43
CA LEU A 74 -10.15 9.37 15.39
C LEU A 74 -10.07 8.03 14.68
N LEU A 75 -8.87 7.67 14.22
CA LEU A 75 -8.63 6.35 13.66
C LEU A 75 -8.91 5.32 14.75
N PRO A 76 -9.56 4.19 14.42
CA PRO A 76 -9.65 3.10 15.37
C PRO A 76 -8.25 2.72 15.86
N PRO A 77 -8.11 2.21 17.09
CA PRO A 77 -6.80 1.97 17.71
C PRO A 77 -5.90 1.05 16.87
N MET A 78 -6.49 0.16 16.06
CA MET A 78 -5.75 -0.68 15.13
C MET A 78 -5.20 0.09 13.92
N ALA A 79 -6.00 0.98 13.33
CA ALA A 79 -5.60 1.77 12.18
C ALA A 79 -4.49 2.76 12.56
N ALA A 80 -4.61 3.42 13.73
CA ALA A 80 -3.57 4.31 14.26
C ALA A 80 -2.23 3.58 14.47
N ARG A 81 -2.26 2.35 14.99
CA ARG A 81 -1.04 1.52 15.14
C ARG A 81 -0.41 1.16 13.79
N ILE A 82 -1.24 0.79 12.82
CA ILE A 82 -0.76 0.46 11.46
C ILE A 82 -0.17 1.69 10.78
N GLU A 83 -0.79 2.86 10.93
CA GLU A 83 -0.28 4.13 10.39
C GLU A 83 1.07 4.52 11.02
N ALA A 84 1.21 4.39 12.34
CA ALA A 84 2.48 4.65 13.02
C ALA A 84 3.60 3.72 12.53
N MET A 85 3.30 2.44 12.27
CA MET A 85 4.26 1.51 11.67
C MET A 85 4.61 1.89 10.23
N ALA A 86 3.61 2.27 9.43
CA ALA A 86 3.82 2.71 8.05
C ALA A 86 4.72 3.95 7.97
N LYS A 87 4.52 4.92 8.87
CA LYS A 87 5.39 6.11 9.01
C LYS A 87 6.83 5.78 9.40
N ARG A 88 7.06 4.65 10.08
CA ARG A 88 8.40 4.12 10.40
C ARG A 88 9.03 3.33 9.24
N GLY A 89 8.41 3.30 8.06
CA GLY A 89 8.91 2.59 6.89
C GLY A 89 8.68 1.08 6.94
N TRP A 90 7.76 0.60 7.79
CA TRP A 90 7.47 -0.83 7.87
C TRP A 90 6.75 -1.31 6.62
N THR A 91 6.93 -2.59 6.28
CA THR A 91 6.10 -3.23 5.25
C THR A 91 4.79 -3.74 5.84
N PRO A 92 3.73 -3.90 5.02
CA PRO A 92 2.49 -4.52 5.46
C PRO A 92 2.69 -5.92 6.07
N GLN A 93 3.67 -6.68 5.58
CA GLN A 93 4.00 -8.00 6.12
C GLN A 93 4.60 -7.92 7.53
N MET A 94 5.51 -6.96 7.77
CA MET A 94 6.10 -6.74 9.10
C MET A 94 5.05 -6.31 10.11
N ALA A 95 4.20 -5.34 9.74
CA ALA A 95 3.12 -4.88 10.60
C ALA A 95 2.12 -6.01 10.92
N ALA A 96 1.84 -6.88 9.94
CA ALA A 96 0.98 -8.05 10.15
C ALA A 96 1.57 -9.06 11.14
N HIS A 97 2.87 -9.33 11.05
CA HIS A 97 3.57 -10.21 11.97
C HIS A 97 3.56 -9.67 13.41
N ASP A 98 3.87 -8.39 13.60
CA ASP A 98 3.90 -7.75 14.92
C ASP A 98 2.52 -7.67 15.58
N LEU A 99 1.49 -7.33 14.79
CA LEU A 99 0.10 -7.29 15.26
C LEU A 99 -0.53 -8.68 15.40
N ARG A 100 0.17 -9.76 15.02
CA ARG A 100 -0.36 -11.14 14.92
C ARG A 100 -1.67 -11.20 14.11
N LEU A 101 -1.73 -10.41 13.05
CA LEU A 101 -2.87 -10.35 12.14
C LEU A 101 -2.53 -10.99 10.80
N HIS A 102 -3.56 -11.48 10.10
CA HIS A 102 -3.37 -11.92 8.73
C HIS A 102 -3.00 -10.73 7.83
N PRO A 103 -2.00 -10.83 6.92
CA PRO A 103 -1.54 -9.71 6.09
C PRO A 103 -2.64 -9.06 5.23
N LYS A 104 -3.63 -9.85 4.80
CA LYS A 104 -4.81 -9.32 4.10
C LYS A 104 -5.61 -8.34 4.94
N ARG A 105 -5.74 -8.59 6.26
CA ARG A 105 -6.50 -7.71 7.17
C ARG A 105 -5.81 -6.37 7.36
N VAL A 106 -4.48 -6.38 7.50
CA VAL A 106 -3.67 -5.15 7.56
C VAL A 106 -3.81 -4.33 6.29
N ARG A 107 -3.74 -4.97 5.11
CA ARG A 107 -3.95 -4.28 3.82
C ARG A 107 -5.37 -3.73 3.68
N GLN A 108 -6.38 -4.45 4.17
CA GLN A 108 -7.76 -3.97 4.14
C GLN A 108 -7.91 -2.72 4.99
N ILE A 109 -7.45 -2.75 6.24
CA ILE A 109 -7.48 -1.59 7.14
C ILE A 109 -6.70 -0.42 6.53
N ALA A 110 -5.52 -0.68 5.95
CA ALA A 110 -4.75 0.36 5.30
C ALA A 110 -5.50 1.02 4.12
N ARG A 111 -6.29 0.25 3.35
CA ARG A 111 -7.15 0.83 2.31
C ARG A 111 -8.32 1.61 2.91
N ASP A 112 -9.01 1.05 3.90
CA ASP A 112 -10.19 1.64 4.52
C ASP A 112 -9.88 3.01 5.16
N TYR A 113 -8.64 3.19 5.64
CA TYR A 113 -8.17 4.42 6.29
C TYR A 113 -7.10 5.18 5.48
N HIS A 114 -6.95 4.87 4.19
CA HIS A 114 -6.00 5.55 3.29
C HIS A 114 -4.54 5.63 3.80
N ILE A 115 -4.07 4.59 4.50
CA ILE A 115 -2.71 4.48 5.03
C ILE A 115 -1.76 3.97 3.94
N THR A 116 -0.72 4.75 3.64
CA THR A 116 0.33 4.39 2.68
C THR A 116 1.57 3.83 3.38
N PHE A 117 2.08 2.71 2.88
CA PHE A 117 3.36 2.16 3.31
C PHE A 117 4.46 2.64 2.36
N HIS A 118 5.37 3.45 2.87
CA HIS A 118 6.55 3.88 2.12
C HIS A 118 7.66 2.86 2.33
N CYS A 119 8.08 2.18 1.27
CA CYS A 119 9.32 1.43 1.29
C CYS A 119 10.47 2.43 1.29
N LEU A 120 11.24 2.47 2.39
CA LEU A 120 12.54 3.14 2.38
C LEU A 120 13.40 2.46 1.31
N ARG A 121 13.73 3.22 0.27
CA ARG A 121 14.62 2.80 -0.84
C ARG A 121 16.06 3.10 -0.49
#